data_AF-T1BFR4-F1
#
_entry.id   AF-T1BFR4-F1
#
_cell.length_a   1.000
_cell.length_b   1.000
_cell.length_c   1.000
_cell.angle_alpha   90.00
_cell.angle_beta   90.00
_cell.angle_gamma   90.00
#
_symmetry.space_group_name_H-M   'P 1'
#
loop_
_entity.id
_entity.type
_entity.pdbx_description
1 polymer ?
#
loop_
_entity_poly.entity_id
_entity_poly.type
_entity_poly.pdbx_seq_one_letter_code
_entity_poly.pdbx_strand_id
1 'polypeptide(L)'
;REAGAHGKDTKGIFRVHQFDKVEQFVFTKEDDSWEMFEELRQNEEEIMQKLGIPYHVVNICTGDIGVVAAKKYDIEGWFPNQGRYRELTSCSNCTDWQSMRLDIKYDDKGERHYVHTLNATGISVERTLAVIAENYVNSAGTIDVPDVLVPYMGKERIGRT
;
A
#
# COMPACT_ATOMS: atom_id res chain seq x y z
N ARG A 1 -3.53 6.22 -17.78
CA ARG A 1 -2.95 7.55 -18.14
C ARG A 1 -2.87 8.35 -16.84
N GLU A 2 -1.67 8.73 -16.40
CA GLU A 2 -1.52 9.67 -15.27
C GLU A 2 -1.81 11.11 -15.73
N ALA A 3 -3.08 11.40 -16.02
CA ALA A 3 -3.51 12.75 -16.32
C ALA A 3 -3.44 13.59 -15.03
N GLY A 4 -2.68 14.70 -15.05
CA GLY A 4 -2.57 15.63 -13.92
C GLY A 4 -1.22 15.67 -13.19
N ALA A 5 -0.26 14.79 -13.53
CA ALA A 5 1.05 14.71 -12.85
C ALA A 5 2.17 15.54 -13.51
N HIS A 6 1.84 16.55 -14.34
CA HIS A 6 2.84 17.28 -15.11
C HIS A 6 3.84 18.01 -14.19
N GLY A 7 5.11 17.61 -14.23
CA GLY A 7 6.19 18.21 -13.45
C GLY A 7 6.44 17.62 -12.04
N LYS A 8 5.66 16.63 -11.58
CA LYS A 8 5.89 15.93 -10.31
C LYS A 8 6.49 14.53 -10.53
N ASP A 9 7.49 14.16 -9.74
CA ASP A 9 8.16 12.84 -9.74
C ASP A 9 8.59 12.35 -11.14
N THR A 10 9.16 13.24 -11.94
CA THR A 10 9.52 12.98 -13.34
C THR A 10 10.79 12.15 -13.55
N LYS A 11 11.47 11.77 -12.46
CA LYS A 11 12.73 11.01 -12.48
C LYS A 11 12.64 9.82 -11.52
N GLY A 12 13.28 8.71 -11.89
CA GLY A 12 13.31 7.47 -11.10
C GLY A 12 12.12 6.56 -11.40
N ILE A 13 11.89 5.59 -10.50
CA ILE A 13 10.83 4.57 -10.64
C ILE A 13 9.61 4.82 -9.75
N PHE A 14 9.62 5.92 -8.97
CA PHE A 14 8.55 6.20 -8.00
C PHE A 14 7.17 6.39 -8.64
N ARG A 15 7.15 6.91 -9.88
CA ARG A 15 5.94 7.19 -10.65
C ARG A 15 6.18 6.80 -12.11
N VAL A 16 5.59 5.68 -12.52
CA VAL A 16 5.80 5.08 -13.83
C VAL A 16 4.47 4.62 -14.42
N HIS A 17 4.39 4.48 -15.74
CA HIS A 17 3.15 4.07 -16.41
C HIS A 17 2.75 2.62 -16.18
N GLN A 18 3.73 1.76 -15.91
CA GLN A 18 3.55 0.35 -15.62
C GLN A 18 4.30 0.05 -14.34
N PHE A 19 3.60 -0.56 -13.39
CA PHE A 19 4.12 -0.94 -12.10
C PHE A 19 3.42 -2.22 -11.63
N ASP A 20 4.09 -2.99 -10.78
CA ASP A 20 3.55 -4.21 -10.20
C ASP A 20 2.97 -3.95 -8.81
N LYS A 21 1.86 -4.63 -8.51
CA LYS A 21 1.13 -4.47 -7.26
C LYS A 21 0.55 -5.79 -6.77
N VAL A 22 0.73 -6.07 -5.48
CA VAL A 22 -0.04 -7.10 -4.78
C VAL A 22 -1.12 -6.40 -3.97
N GLU A 23 -2.37 -6.78 -4.20
CA GLU A 23 -3.54 -6.18 -3.55
C GLU A 23 -4.16 -7.17 -2.56
N GLN A 24 -4.58 -6.64 -1.42
CA GLN A 24 -5.50 -7.29 -0.51
C GLN A 24 -6.91 -6.79 -0.83
N PHE A 25 -7.87 -7.69 -0.99
CA PHE A 25 -9.26 -7.32 -1.23
C PHE A 25 -10.18 -8.23 -0.42
N VAL A 26 -11.17 -7.64 0.25
CA VAL A 26 -12.10 -8.38 1.10
C VAL A 26 -13.54 -7.98 0.80
N PHE A 27 -14.38 -9.01 0.66
CA PHE A 27 -15.82 -8.89 0.81
C PHE A 27 -16.18 -9.38 2.21
N THR A 28 -16.94 -8.59 2.96
CA THR A 28 -17.29 -8.91 4.34
C THR A 28 -18.69 -8.45 4.68
N LYS A 29 -19.23 -8.96 5.80
CA LYS A 29 -20.48 -8.45 6.37
C LYS A 29 -20.22 -7.07 6.97
N GLU A 30 -21.30 -6.30 7.16
CA GLU A 30 -21.23 -4.98 7.78
C GLU A 30 -20.59 -5.02 9.17
N ASP A 31 -21.02 -5.97 10.01
CA ASP A 31 -20.56 -6.10 11.40
C ASP A 31 -19.06 -6.38 11.54
N ASP A 32 -18.48 -7.12 10.59
CA ASP A 32 -17.07 -7.52 10.59
C ASP A 32 -16.17 -6.49 9.88
N SER A 33 -16.77 -5.50 9.21
CA SER A 33 -16.09 -4.65 8.24
C SER A 33 -14.99 -3.79 8.86
N TRP A 34 -15.24 -3.21 10.03
CA TRP A 34 -14.30 -2.29 10.67
C TRP A 34 -13.14 -3.02 11.34
N GLU A 35 -13.37 -4.23 11.86
CA GLU A 35 -12.30 -5.08 12.38
C GLU A 35 -11.36 -5.51 11.25
N MET A 36 -11.94 -5.99 10.14
CA MET A 36 -11.19 -6.37 8.94
C MET A 36 -10.40 -5.20 8.35
N PHE A 37 -10.92 -3.97 8.43
CA PHE A 37 -10.20 -2.77 7.98
C PHE A 37 -8.91 -2.54 8.77
N GLU A 38 -8.95 -2.73 10.08
CA GLU A 38 -7.77 -2.59 10.94
C GLU A 38 -6.79 -3.77 10.74
N GLU A 39 -7.28 -4.98 10.46
CA GLU A 39 -6.44 -6.13 10.08
C GLU A 39 -5.69 -5.87 8.76
N LEU A 40 -6.38 -5.40 7.73
CA LEU A 40 -5.76 -5.07 6.44
C LEU A 40 -4.67 -4.01 6.58
N ARG A 41 -4.92 -2.97 7.39
CA ARG A 41 -3.93 -1.94 7.72
C ARG A 41 -2.71 -2.53 8.45
N GLN A 42 -2.94 -3.42 9.41
CA GLN A 42 -1.85 -4.11 10.13
C GLN A 42 -1.00 -4.96 9.19
N ASN A 43 -1.60 -5.64 8.21
CA ASN A 43 -0.84 -6.40 7.21
C ASN A 43 0.09 -5.50 6.39
N GLU A 44 -0.36 -4.29 6.00
CA GLU A 44 0.48 -3.32 5.29
C GLU A 44 1.66 -2.85 6.18
N GLU A 45 1.39 -2.57 7.46
CA GLU A 45 2.42 -2.19 8.44
C GLU A 45 3.44 -3.29 8.67
N GLU A 46 3.00 -4.54 8.81
CA GLU A 46 3.88 -5.68 9.06
C GLU A 46 4.92 -5.85 7.94
N ILE A 47 4.54 -5.58 6.68
CA ILE A 47 5.47 -5.62 5.55
C ILE A 47 6.53 -4.53 5.70
N MET A 48 6.16 -3.30 6.05
CA MET A 48 7.13 -2.21 6.26
C MET A 48 8.06 -2.51 7.45
N GLN A 49 7.53 -3.05 8.54
CA GLN A 49 8.29 -3.46 9.72
C GLN A 49 9.31 -4.55 9.39
N LYS A 50 8.88 -5.61 8.67
CA LYS A 50 9.76 -6.68 8.21
C LYS A 50 10.86 -6.17 7.27
N LEU A 51 10.53 -5.21 6.41
CA LEU A 51 11.48 -4.56 5.51
C LEU A 51 12.38 -3.53 6.21
N GLY A 52 12.18 -3.25 7.51
CA GLY A 52 12.98 -2.27 8.25
C GLY A 52 12.81 -0.82 7.76
N ILE A 53 11.71 -0.50 7.07
CA ILE A 53 11.47 0.84 6.53
C ILE A 53 10.79 1.71 7.58
N PRO A 54 11.37 2.87 7.96
CA PRO A 54 10.67 3.82 8.83
C PRO A 54 9.42 4.36 8.13
N TYR A 55 8.28 4.31 8.79
CA TYR A 55 7.00 4.75 8.24
C TYR A 55 6.13 5.43 9.29
N HIS A 56 5.08 6.09 8.83
CA HIS A 56 3.95 6.50 9.67
C HIS A 56 2.62 6.17 8.99
N VAL A 57 1.55 6.18 9.77
CA VAL A 57 0.18 5.94 9.28
C VAL A 57 -0.57 7.26 9.26
N VAL A 58 -1.15 7.60 8.12
CA VAL A 58 -1.89 8.84 7.91
C VAL A 58 -3.37 8.51 7.74
N ASN A 59 -4.21 9.05 8.63
CA ASN A 59 -5.66 9.02 8.44
C ASN A 59 -6.06 10.15 7.48
N ILE A 60 -6.59 9.77 6.31
CA ILE A 60 -6.84 10.72 5.22
C ILE A 60 -8.10 11.53 5.51
N CYS A 61 -7.99 12.85 5.35
CA CYS A 61 -9.09 13.76 5.62
C CYS A 61 -10.19 13.64 4.54
N THR A 62 -11.39 14.09 4.88
CA THR A 62 -12.57 14.00 3.99
C THR A 62 -12.40 14.71 2.65
N GLY A 63 -11.52 15.69 2.55
CA GLY A 63 -11.23 16.39 1.29
C GLY A 63 -10.34 15.60 0.32
N ASP A 64 -9.62 14.58 0.81
CA ASP A 64 -8.61 13.83 0.04
C ASP A 64 -8.89 12.32 -0.02
N ILE A 65 -9.90 11.85 0.71
CA ILE A 65 -10.26 10.42 0.81
C ILE A 65 -10.82 9.82 -0.49
N GLY A 66 -11.29 10.66 -1.42
CA GLY A 66 -11.94 10.23 -2.66
C GLY A 66 -13.41 9.86 -2.49
N VAL A 67 -14.09 9.58 -3.60
CA VAL A 67 -15.56 9.42 -3.63
C VAL A 67 -16.03 8.04 -3.15
N VAL A 68 -15.13 7.06 -3.14
CA VAL A 68 -15.48 5.64 -2.92
C VAL A 68 -15.29 5.21 -1.47
N ALA A 69 -14.23 5.69 -0.80
CA ALA A 69 -13.87 5.25 0.53
C ALA A 69 -14.66 6.00 1.60
N ALA A 70 -15.18 5.28 2.59
CA ALA A 70 -15.76 5.83 3.81
C ALA A 70 -14.68 6.17 4.85
N LYS A 71 -13.60 5.39 4.88
CA LYS A 71 -12.37 5.66 5.66
C LYS A 71 -11.15 5.16 4.89
N LYS A 72 -10.04 5.90 4.97
CA LYS A 72 -8.77 5.57 4.31
C LYS A 72 -7.58 5.86 5.21
N TYR A 73 -6.65 4.91 5.25
CA TYR A 73 -5.31 5.13 5.78
C TYR A 73 -4.30 4.99 4.66
N ASP A 74 -3.30 5.86 4.66
CA ASP A 74 -2.10 5.67 3.83
C ASP A 74 -0.91 5.37 4.74
N ILE A 75 -0.05 4.45 4.30
CA ILE A 75 1.28 4.27 4.90
C ILE A 75 2.28 5.01 4.04
N GLU A 76 3.00 5.94 4.67
CA GLU A 76 4.08 6.65 4.02
C GLU A 76 5.43 6.23 4.61
N GLY A 77 6.35 5.82 3.73
CA GLY A 77 7.71 5.43 4.10
C GLY A 77 8.70 6.59 3.97
N TRP A 78 9.76 6.57 4.77
CA TRP A 78 10.79 7.60 4.79
C TRP A 78 11.74 7.50 3.59
N PHE A 79 11.90 8.60 2.85
CA PHE A 79 12.86 8.72 1.74
C PHE A 79 13.99 9.69 2.15
N PRO A 80 15.16 9.19 2.60
CA PRO A 80 16.22 10.03 3.14
C PRO A 80 16.79 11.03 2.13
N ASN A 81 16.90 10.69 0.84
CA ASN A 81 17.40 11.64 -0.16
C ASN A 81 16.39 12.74 -0.47
N GLN A 82 15.10 12.51 -0.18
CA GLN A 82 14.03 13.48 -0.34
C GLN A 82 13.72 14.26 0.94
N GLY A 83 14.23 13.79 2.10
CA GLY A 83 13.99 14.39 3.41
C GLY A 83 12.52 14.40 3.83
N ARG A 84 11.71 13.43 3.35
CA ARG A 84 10.27 13.38 3.63
C ARG A 84 9.71 11.96 3.55
N TYR A 85 8.54 11.77 4.15
CA TYR A 85 7.71 10.58 3.95
C TYR A 85 6.96 10.66 2.61
N ARG A 86 6.75 9.50 1.97
CA ARG A 86 6.00 9.36 0.71
C ARG A 86 5.09 8.14 0.78
N GLU A 87 3.88 8.27 0.26
CA GLU A 87 2.88 7.18 0.15
C GLU A 87 3.45 5.93 -0.53
N LEU A 88 3.37 4.79 0.17
CA LEU A 88 3.73 3.45 -0.32
C LEU A 88 2.51 2.56 -0.51
N THR A 89 1.58 2.58 0.46
CA THR A 89 0.36 1.76 0.46
C THR A 89 -0.85 2.61 0.86
N SER A 90 -2.04 2.09 0.56
CA SER A 90 -3.31 2.69 0.92
C SER A 90 -4.33 1.61 1.24
N CYS A 91 -4.99 1.72 2.39
CA CYS A 91 -6.05 0.85 2.87
C CYS A 91 -7.37 1.63 2.93
N SER A 92 -8.44 1.10 2.36
CA SER A 92 -9.76 1.74 2.30
C SER A 92 -10.86 0.78 2.71
N ASN A 93 -11.79 1.29 3.53
CA ASN A 93 -13.10 0.70 3.73
C ASN A 93 -14.13 1.50 2.91
N CYS A 94 -14.80 0.82 1.98
CA CYS A 94 -15.74 1.43 1.04
C CYS A 94 -17.20 1.17 1.40
N THR A 95 -17.46 0.57 2.57
CA THR A 95 -18.76 0.05 2.99
C THR A 95 -19.44 -0.69 1.82
N ASP A 96 -20.73 -0.50 1.62
CA ASP A 96 -21.51 -1.03 0.51
C ASP A 96 -21.44 -0.18 -0.79
N TRP A 97 -20.65 0.90 -0.85
CA TRP A 97 -20.69 1.82 -1.99
C TRP A 97 -20.37 1.12 -3.32
N GLN A 98 -19.33 0.28 -3.34
CA GLN A 98 -18.92 -0.44 -4.54
C GLN A 98 -19.85 -1.62 -4.83
N SER A 99 -20.23 -2.38 -3.79
CA SER A 99 -21.07 -3.56 -3.93
C SER A 99 -22.48 -3.23 -4.41
N MET A 100 -23.05 -2.10 -3.97
CA MET A 100 -24.31 -1.59 -4.51
C MET A 100 -24.25 -1.33 -6.01
N ARG A 101 -23.15 -0.75 -6.50
CA ARG A 101 -22.98 -0.42 -7.92
C ARG A 101 -22.71 -1.65 -8.79
N LEU A 102 -22.15 -2.69 -8.19
CA LEU A 102 -21.81 -3.96 -8.86
C LEU A 102 -22.86 -5.06 -8.61
N ASP A 103 -23.90 -4.77 -7.84
CA ASP A 103 -24.94 -5.72 -7.41
C ASP A 103 -24.40 -6.96 -6.68
N ILE A 104 -23.44 -6.77 -5.78
CA ILE A 104 -22.81 -7.86 -5.00
C ILE A 104 -23.49 -7.99 -3.64
N LYS A 105 -24.14 -9.13 -3.41
CA LYS A 105 -24.95 -9.41 -2.21
C LYS A 105 -24.57 -10.74 -1.58
N TYR A 106 -24.83 -10.86 -0.29
CA TYR A 106 -24.88 -12.14 0.41
C TYR A 106 -26.30 -12.45 0.88
N ASP A 107 -26.60 -13.73 1.07
CA ASP A 107 -27.87 -14.19 1.62
C ASP A 107 -27.70 -14.48 3.11
N ASP A 108 -28.55 -13.90 3.94
CA ASP A 108 -28.71 -14.24 5.35
C ASP A 108 -30.14 -14.70 5.59
N LYS A 109 -30.34 -16.02 5.64
CA LYS A 109 -31.63 -16.67 5.92
C LYS A 109 -32.75 -16.19 4.98
N GLY A 110 -32.43 -15.97 3.70
CA GLY A 110 -33.38 -15.53 2.68
C GLY A 110 -33.53 -14.01 2.53
N GLU A 111 -32.89 -13.22 3.39
CA GLU A 111 -32.74 -11.78 3.20
C GLU A 111 -31.42 -11.49 2.49
N ARG A 112 -31.46 -10.61 1.47
CA ARG A 112 -30.27 -10.26 0.69
C ARG A 112 -29.75 -8.90 1.09
N HIS A 113 -28.49 -8.86 1.50
CA HIS A 113 -27.80 -7.64 1.92
C HIS A 113 -26.59 -7.37 1.03
N TYR A 114 -26.27 -6.11 0.79
CA TYR A 114 -25.03 -5.75 0.12
C TYR A 114 -23.84 -6.03 1.06
N VAL A 115 -22.76 -6.57 0.49
CA VAL A 115 -21.52 -6.79 1.25
C VAL A 115 -20.77 -5.47 1.42
N HIS A 116 -19.97 -5.36 2.48
CA HIS A 116 -18.95 -4.33 2.55
C HIS A 116 -17.72 -4.75 1.72
N THR A 117 -17.09 -3.79 1.04
CA THR A 117 -15.85 -4.00 0.29
C THR A 117 -14.70 -3.21 0.89
N LEU A 118 -13.56 -3.88 1.01
CA LEU A 118 -12.32 -3.28 1.48
C LEU A 118 -11.19 -3.63 0.54
N ASN A 119 -10.24 -2.71 0.39
CA ASN A 119 -9.03 -2.92 -0.38
C ASN A 119 -7.83 -2.29 0.32
N ALA A 120 -6.68 -2.96 0.24
CA ALA A 120 -5.43 -2.49 0.78
C ALA A 120 -4.28 -2.87 -0.15
N THR A 121 -3.30 -2.00 -0.28
CA THR A 121 -2.10 -2.30 -1.09
C THR A 121 -1.16 -3.13 -0.23
N GLY A 122 -1.06 -4.43 -0.51
CA GLY A 122 -0.07 -5.28 0.16
C GLY A 122 1.35 -4.78 -0.13
N ILE A 123 1.67 -4.57 -1.41
CA ILE A 123 2.94 -3.95 -1.82
C ILE A 123 2.81 -3.30 -3.19
N SER A 124 3.32 -2.07 -3.34
CA SER A 124 3.64 -1.47 -4.64
C SER A 124 5.12 -1.68 -4.91
N VAL A 125 5.45 -2.52 -5.90
CA VAL A 125 6.81 -3.07 -6.05
C VAL A 125 7.82 -1.95 -6.31
N GLU A 126 7.56 -1.06 -7.25
CA GLU A 126 8.48 -0.01 -7.69
C GLU A 126 8.72 1.05 -6.62
N ARG A 127 7.66 1.46 -5.90
CA ARG A 127 7.79 2.38 -4.77
C ARG A 127 8.55 1.73 -3.62
N THR A 128 8.32 0.43 -3.38
CA THR A 128 9.03 -0.31 -2.34
C THR A 128 10.50 -0.53 -2.70
N LEU A 129 10.81 -0.79 -3.98
CA LEU A 129 12.18 -0.83 -4.45
C LEU A 129 12.87 0.53 -4.30
N ALA A 130 12.16 1.62 -4.59
CA ALA A 130 12.71 2.97 -4.43
C ALA A 130 13.02 3.28 -2.95
N VAL A 131 12.12 2.96 -2.01
CA VAL A 131 12.36 3.21 -0.58
C VAL A 131 13.46 2.31 -0.02
N ILE A 132 13.54 1.04 -0.45
CA ILE A 132 14.64 0.13 -0.09
C ILE A 132 15.96 0.68 -0.60
N ALA A 133 16.03 1.08 -1.88
CA ALA A 133 17.27 1.58 -2.47
C ALA A 133 17.82 2.81 -1.72
N GLU A 134 16.95 3.72 -1.27
CA GLU A 134 17.39 4.90 -0.51
C GLU A 134 17.77 4.57 0.94
N ASN A 135 17.09 3.66 1.61
CA ASN A 135 17.35 3.34 3.02
C ASN A 135 18.50 2.32 3.21
N TYR A 136 18.78 1.50 2.20
CA TYR A 136 19.76 0.41 2.27
C TYR A 136 21.02 0.66 1.42
N VAL A 137 21.18 1.84 0.81
CA VAL A 137 22.47 2.19 0.19
C VAL A 137 23.52 2.44 1.26
N ASN A 138 24.67 1.77 1.15
CA ASN A 138 25.78 1.93 2.07
C ASN A 138 26.87 2.88 1.52
N SER A 139 27.86 3.19 2.35
CA SER A 139 28.95 4.13 2.02
C SER A 139 29.82 3.68 0.84
N ALA A 140 29.77 2.40 0.46
CA ALA A 140 30.46 1.88 -0.71
C ALA A 140 29.64 2.04 -2.01
N GLY A 141 28.43 2.60 -1.96
CA GLY A 141 27.54 2.77 -3.11
C GLY A 141 26.85 1.48 -3.56
N THR A 142 26.85 0.45 -2.71
CA THR A 142 26.08 -0.79 -2.91
C THR A 142 24.81 -0.78 -2.08
N ILE A 143 23.84 -1.62 -2.40
CA ILE A 143 22.57 -1.75 -1.66
C ILE A 143 22.63 -3.04 -0.85
N ASP A 144 22.49 -2.93 0.46
CA ASP A 144 22.31 -4.09 1.34
C ASP A 144 20.89 -4.63 1.17
N VAL A 145 20.74 -5.96 1.06
CA VAL A 145 19.43 -6.59 0.89
C VAL A 145 18.77 -6.68 2.26
N PRO A 146 17.52 -6.19 2.47
CA PRO A 146 16.81 -6.39 3.73
C PRO A 146 16.82 -7.87 4.14
N ASP A 147 17.08 -8.17 5.41
CA ASP A 147 17.29 -9.54 5.89
C ASP A 147 16.17 -10.50 5.48
N VAL A 148 14.92 -10.03 5.54
CA VAL A 148 13.73 -10.81 5.15
C VAL A 148 13.69 -11.19 3.67
N LEU A 149 14.44 -10.49 2.81
CA LEU A 149 14.54 -10.74 1.37
C LEU A 149 15.75 -11.61 0.99
N VAL A 150 16.74 -11.77 1.87
CA VAL A 150 17.96 -12.57 1.60
C VAL A 150 17.63 -14.02 1.18
N PRO A 151 16.69 -14.74 1.83
CA PRO A 151 16.33 -16.11 1.41
C PRO A 151 15.77 -16.20 -0.01
N TYR A 152 15.15 -15.13 -0.51
CA TYR A 152 14.58 -15.07 -1.86
C TYR A 152 15.60 -14.64 -2.91
N MET A 153 16.58 -13.83 -2.51
CA MET A 153 17.60 -13.26 -3.41
C MET A 153 18.88 -14.10 -3.50
N GLY A 154 19.15 -14.94 -2.49
CA GLY A 154 20.36 -15.75 -2.40
C GLY A 154 21.65 -14.95 -2.23
N LYS A 155 21.55 -13.66 -1.86
CA LYS A 155 22.68 -12.75 -1.65
C LYS A 155 22.30 -11.65 -0.65
N GLU A 156 23.29 -11.13 0.05
CA GLU A 156 23.12 -10.08 1.06
C GLU A 156 23.32 -8.65 0.50
N ARG A 157 23.83 -8.52 -0.72
CA ARG A 157 24.19 -7.22 -1.31
C ARG A 157 24.01 -7.19 -2.83
N ILE A 158 23.65 -6.02 -3.34
CA ILE A 158 23.50 -5.70 -4.76
C ILE A 158 24.45 -4.56 -5.14
N GLY A 159 25.33 -4.79 -6.12
CA GLY A 159 26.27 -3.80 -6.63
C GLY A 159 27.53 -4.47 -7.19
N ARG A 160 28.35 -3.72 -7.94
CA ARG A 160 29.69 -4.19 -8.33
C ARG A 160 30.62 -3.99 -7.14
N THR A 161 31.09 -5.10 -6.57
CA THR A 161 32.32 -5.15 -5.77
C THR A 161 33.53 -4.81 -6.62
#